data_AF-A0A7C4NMM7-F1
#
_entry.id   AF-A0A7C4NMM7-F1
#
_cell.length_a   1.000
_cell.length_b   1.000
_cell.length_c   1.000
_cell.angle_alpha   90.00
_cell.angle_beta   90.00
_cell.angle_gamma   90.00
#
_symmetry.space_group_name_H-M   'P 1'
#
loop_
_entity.id
_entity.type
_entity.pdbx_description
1 polymer ?
#
loop_
_entity_poly.entity_id
_entity_poly.type
_entity_poly.pdbx_seq_one_letter_code
_entity_poly.pdbx_strand_id
1 'polypeptide(L)'
;MIKIVQEVGAPFTLEVVRSIAKLCNENPYKLWQSIALGVITIPQSRVSSPVEEVAKPSIPKASTSGPSWRCIACNKIFTDVKQLVNHILFFVRQKDKAHTELYKEIKDRSTKEGKTFTQVAEEILRY
;
A
#
# COMPACT_ATOMS: atom_id res chain seq x y z
N MET A 1 5.39 19.04 -14.19
CA MET A 1 5.02 19.33 -12.78
C MET A 1 5.95 18.67 -11.78
N ILE A 2 6.08 17.34 -11.76
CA ILE A 2 7.00 16.67 -10.81
C ILE A 2 8.46 17.10 -11.01
N LYS A 3 8.90 17.25 -12.27
CA LYS A 3 10.25 17.77 -12.60
C LYS A 3 10.51 19.17 -12.04
N ILE A 4 9.52 20.07 -12.11
CA ILE A 4 9.61 21.45 -11.62
C ILE A 4 9.76 21.46 -10.08
N VAL A 5 9.01 20.61 -9.38
CA VAL A 5 9.10 20.49 -7.91
C VAL A 5 10.45 19.90 -7.47
N GLN A 6 11.03 18.98 -8.27
CA GLN A 6 12.38 18.46 -8.05
C GLN A 6 13.47 19.52 -8.31
N GLU A 7 13.32 20.35 -9.34
CA GLU A 7 14.29 21.42 -9.65
C GLU A 7 14.30 22.55 -8.61
N VAL A 8 13.18 22.78 -7.92
CA VAL A 8 13.06 23.76 -6.84
C VAL A 8 13.55 23.19 -5.49
N GLY A 9 13.96 21.92 -5.45
CA GLY A 9 14.45 21.26 -4.23
C GLY A 9 13.37 21.08 -3.15
N ALA A 10 12.09 21.16 -3.53
CA ALA A 10 10.99 21.08 -2.58
C ALA A 10 10.76 19.61 -2.15
N PRO A 11 10.57 19.35 -0.84
CA PRO A 11 10.29 18.00 -0.37
C PRO A 11 8.93 17.52 -0.91
N PHE A 12 8.91 16.29 -1.42
CA PHE A 12 7.66 15.63 -1.83
C PHE A 12 6.87 15.20 -0.59
N THR A 13 6.17 16.16 0.02
CA THR A 13 5.17 15.87 1.04
C THR A 13 3.89 15.38 0.37
N LEU A 14 3.06 14.64 1.13
CA LEU A 14 1.80 14.10 0.62
C LEU A 14 0.85 15.19 0.10
N GLU A 15 0.94 16.40 0.65
CA GLU A 15 0.16 17.57 0.22
C GLU A 15 0.62 18.12 -1.13
N VAL A 16 1.93 18.13 -1.38
CA VAL A 16 2.52 18.51 -2.67
C VAL A 16 2.09 17.51 -3.75
N VAL A 17 2.18 16.21 -3.46
CA VAL A 17 1.77 15.15 -4.40
C VAL A 17 0.26 15.20 -4.67
N ARG A 18 -0.56 15.49 -3.66
CA ARG A 18 -2.01 15.67 -3.83
C ARG A 18 -2.34 16.88 -4.71
N SER A 19 -1.60 17.98 -4.55
CA SER A 19 -1.77 19.19 -5.37
C SER A 19 -1.37 18.94 -6.83
N ILE A 20 -0.25 18.25 -7.06
CA ILE A 20 0.18 17.86 -8.42
C ILE A 20 -0.85 16.93 -9.06
N ALA A 21 -1.31 15.92 -8.32
CA ALA A 21 -2.30 14.97 -8.82
C ALA A 21 -3.63 15.66 -9.20
N LYS A 22 -4.07 16.66 -8.42
CA LYS A 22 -5.25 17.46 -8.73
C LYS A 22 -5.06 18.29 -10.00
N LEU A 23 -3.88 18.86 -10.23
CA LEU A 23 -3.56 19.65 -11.42
C LEU A 23 -3.40 18.77 -12.67
N CYS A 24 -2.90 17.54 -12.51
CA CYS A 24 -2.71 16.58 -13.59
C CYS A 24 -3.92 15.65 -13.82
N ASN A 25 -4.99 15.80 -13.03
CA ASN A 25 -6.16 14.92 -13.01
C ASN A 25 -5.78 13.43 -12.85
N GLU A 26 -4.74 13.16 -12.06
CA GLU A 26 -4.22 11.83 -11.79
C GLU A 26 -4.55 11.37 -10.37
N ASN A 27 -4.42 10.08 -10.11
CA ASN A 27 -4.61 9.56 -8.76
C ASN A 27 -3.37 9.86 -7.88
N PRO A 28 -3.53 10.55 -6.73
CA PRO A 28 -2.41 10.97 -5.90
C PRO A 28 -1.62 9.82 -5.30
N TYR A 29 -2.24 8.66 -5.08
CA TYR A 29 -1.56 7.48 -4.53
C TYR A 29 -0.74 6.76 -5.60
N LYS A 30 -1.24 6.70 -6.85
CA LYS A 30 -0.44 6.20 -7.98
C LYS A 30 0.76 7.10 -8.25
N LEU A 31 0.56 8.41 -8.15
CA LEU A 31 1.61 9.40 -8.31
C LEU A 31 2.68 9.26 -7.21
N TRP A 32 2.24 9.15 -5.95
CA TRP A 32 3.11 8.91 -4.80
C TRP A 32 3.93 7.64 -4.97
N GLN A 33 3.29 6.55 -5.40
CA GLN A 33 3.97 5.28 -5.64
C GLN A 33 4.99 5.37 -6.78
N SER A 34 4.69 6.12 -7.84
CA SER A 34 5.62 6.31 -8.97
C SER A 34 6.83 7.15 -8.59
N ILE A 35 6.64 8.15 -7.71
CA ILE A 35 7.72 8.95 -7.12
C ILE A 35 8.57 8.08 -6.17
N ALA A 36 7.93 7.32 -5.29
CA ALA A 36 8.60 6.48 -4.29
C ALA A 36 9.37 5.29 -4.91
N LEU A 37 8.90 4.75 -6.03
CA LEU A 37 9.56 3.66 -6.77
C LEU A 37 10.67 4.16 -7.71
N GLY A 38 10.93 5.47 -7.77
CA GLY A 38 11.98 6.03 -8.64
C GLY A 38 11.73 5.84 -10.14
N VAL A 39 10.50 5.51 -10.55
CA VAL A 39 10.13 5.22 -11.95
C VAL A 39 10.17 6.49 -12.82
N ILE A 40 10.26 7.67 -12.19
CA ILE A 40 10.52 8.93 -12.89
C ILE A 40 12.03 9.02 -13.18
N THR A 41 12.45 8.26 -14.19
CA THR A 41 13.79 8.35 -14.78
C THR A 41 13.85 9.60 -15.66
N ILE A 42 14.69 10.56 -15.29
CA ILE A 42 15.33 11.48 -16.25
C ILE A 42 16.72 10.88 -16.50
N PRO A 43 17.27 10.93 -17.74
CA PRO A 43 18.58 10.37 -18.03
C PRO A 43 19.62 11.09 -17.16
N GLN A 44 20.27 10.35 -16.25
CA GLN A 44 21.45 10.84 -15.59
C GLN A 44 22.55 11.00 -16.65
N SER A 45 22.87 12.25 -16.96
CA SER A 45 24.11 12.57 -17.64
C SER A 45 25.27 12.17 -16.73
N ARG A 46 26.06 11.24 -17.25
CA ARG A 46 27.35 10.70 -16.81
C ARG A 46 28.10 11.53 -15.76
N VAL A 47 28.41 10.90 -14.63
CA VAL A 47 29.78 10.79 -14.14
C VAL A 47 30.00 9.36 -13.63
N SER A 48 31.02 8.73 -14.20
CA SER A 48 31.39 7.33 -14.09
C SER A 48 31.78 6.88 -12.67
N SER A 49 31.36 5.68 -12.29
CA SER A 49 32.28 4.55 -12.08
C SER A 49 31.52 3.26 -11.74
N PRO A 50 32.12 2.09 -12.03
CA PRO A 50 31.41 0.85 -12.30
C PRO A 50 31.27 -0.02 -11.05
N VAL A 51 30.30 -0.93 -11.05
CA VAL A 51 30.49 -2.38 -10.85
C VAL A 51 29.13 -3.05 -10.53
N GLU A 52 28.87 -4.10 -11.31
CA GLU A 52 27.98 -5.25 -11.05
C GLU A 52 26.45 -5.08 -11.18
N GLU A 53 26.04 -5.23 -12.43
CA GLU A 53 24.94 -6.10 -12.84
C GLU A 53 25.14 -7.53 -12.27
N VAL A 54 24.40 -7.89 -11.22
CA VAL A 54 24.21 -9.30 -10.86
C VAL A 54 22.75 -9.55 -10.44
N ALA A 55 22.08 -10.28 -11.32
CA ALA A 55 21.00 -11.23 -11.09
C ALA A 55 19.92 -10.88 -10.05
N LYS A 56 18.68 -10.83 -10.54
CA LYS A 56 17.48 -11.36 -9.87
C LYS A 56 17.85 -12.45 -8.85
N PRO A 57 17.39 -12.31 -7.60
CA PRO A 57 16.91 -13.46 -6.87
C PRO A 57 15.44 -13.22 -6.54
N SER A 58 14.58 -13.96 -7.23
CA SER A 58 13.33 -14.42 -6.63
C SER A 58 13.71 -15.26 -5.40
N ILE A 59 13.86 -14.64 -4.24
CA ILE A 59 13.99 -15.34 -2.96
C ILE A 59 12.67 -15.14 -2.19
N PRO A 60 12.00 -16.23 -1.77
CA PRO A 60 10.88 -16.18 -0.84
C PRO A 60 11.36 -15.51 0.44
N LYS A 61 10.86 -14.32 0.73
CA LYS A 61 11.20 -13.64 1.98
C LYS A 61 10.66 -14.47 3.13
N ALA A 62 11.60 -15.11 3.81
CA ALA A 62 11.62 -15.48 5.21
C ALA A 62 10.22 -15.61 5.85
N SER A 63 9.85 -16.85 6.15
CA SER A 63 8.87 -17.20 7.16
C SER A 63 9.22 -16.52 8.48
N THR A 64 8.79 -15.28 8.64
CA THR A 64 8.69 -14.61 9.93
C THR A 64 7.66 -15.40 10.72
N SER A 65 8.11 -16.14 11.73
CA SER A 65 7.30 -16.92 12.68
C SER A 65 6.45 -16.02 13.60
N GLY A 66 5.80 -15.00 13.06
CA GLY A 66 4.87 -14.12 13.75
C GLY A 66 3.44 -14.40 13.29
N PRO A 67 2.42 -13.97 14.07
CA PRO A 67 1.04 -14.05 13.63
C PRO A 67 0.88 -13.37 12.28
N SER A 68 0.36 -14.11 11.32
CA SER A 68 0.09 -13.63 9.97
C SER A 68 -1.42 -13.53 9.78
N TRP A 69 -1.87 -12.53 9.02
CA TRP A 69 -3.28 -12.37 8.71
C TRP A 69 -3.50 -12.43 7.22
N ARG A 70 -4.54 -13.13 6.79
CA ARG A 70 -4.86 -13.33 5.38
C ARG A 70 -6.22 -12.72 5.07
N CYS A 71 -6.26 -11.82 4.09
CA CYS A 71 -7.53 -11.32 3.58
C CYS A 71 -8.24 -12.42 2.79
N ILE A 72 -9.46 -12.80 3.18
CA ILE A 72 -10.23 -13.85 2.50
C ILE A 72 -10.66 -13.40 1.09
N ALA A 73 -10.89 -12.10 0.87
CA ALA A 73 -11.36 -11.56 -0.40
C ALA A 73 -10.28 -11.60 -1.52
N CYS A 74 -9.00 -11.42 -1.18
CA CYS A 74 -7.92 -11.36 -2.17
C CYS A 74 -6.72 -12.27 -1.87
N ASN A 75 -6.78 -13.06 -0.79
CA ASN A 75 -5.73 -13.96 -0.33
C ASN A 75 -4.38 -13.31 0.00
N LYS A 76 -4.33 -11.99 0.10
CA LYS A 76 -3.11 -11.26 0.47
C LYS A 76 -2.80 -11.47 1.96
N ILE A 77 -1.54 -11.76 2.25
CA ILE A 77 -1.03 -11.98 3.60
C ILE A 77 -0.41 -10.67 4.11
N PHE A 78 -0.66 -10.39 5.39
CA PHE A 78 -0.21 -9.23 6.12
C PHE A 78 0.48 -9.68 7.39
N THR A 79 1.55 -8.99 7.75
CA THR A 79 2.29 -9.21 9.01
C THR A 79 1.80 -8.31 10.14
N ASP A 80 0.80 -7.46 9.89
CA ASP A 80 0.25 -6.50 10.84
C ASP A 80 -1.26 -6.34 10.62
N VAL A 81 -2.03 -6.33 11.71
CA VAL A 81 -3.50 -6.22 11.67
C VAL A 81 -3.95 -4.85 11.14
N LYS A 82 -3.25 -3.76 11.48
CA LYS A 82 -3.64 -2.42 11.02
C LYS A 82 -3.52 -2.33 9.50
N GLN A 83 -2.50 -2.96 8.92
CA GLN A 83 -2.34 -3.07 7.47
C GLN A 83 -3.48 -3.85 6.82
N LEU A 84 -3.91 -4.97 7.41
CA LEU A 84 -5.05 -5.74 6.95
C LEU A 84 -6.35 -4.92 7.00
N VAL A 85 -6.63 -4.27 8.13
CA VAL A 85 -7.85 -3.46 8.30
C VAL A 85 -7.86 -2.29 7.32
N ASN A 86 -6.74 -1.58 7.16
CA ASN A 86 -6.62 -0.50 6.18
C ASN A 86 -6.82 -1.00 4.76
N HIS A 87 -6.30 -2.18 4.43
CA HIS A 87 -6.52 -2.82 3.14
C HIS A 87 -8.00 -3.09 2.89
N ILE A 88 -8.72 -3.69 3.85
CA ILE A 88 -10.17 -3.94 3.72
C ILE A 88 -10.92 -2.62 3.52
N LEU A 89 -10.68 -1.62 4.37
CA LEU A 89 -11.33 -0.32 4.28
C LEU A 89 -11.06 0.40 2.96
N PHE A 90 -9.84 0.29 2.42
CA PHE A 90 -9.49 0.86 1.12
C PHE A 90 -10.34 0.26 0.00
N PHE A 91 -10.46 -1.06 -0.07
CA PHE A 91 -11.23 -1.73 -1.13
C PHE A 91 -12.75 -1.56 -0.97
N VAL A 92 -13.25 -1.47 0.28
CA VAL A 92 -14.64 -1.09 0.56
C VAL A 92 -14.95 0.30 -0.01
N ARG A 93 -14.05 1.28 0.17
CA ARG A 93 -14.21 2.63 -0.41
C ARG A 93 -14.22 2.60 -1.94
N GLN A 94 -13.50 1.66 -2.55
CA GLN A 94 -13.50 1.42 -3.99
C GLN A 94 -14.73 0.62 -4.47
N LYS A 95 -15.68 0.31 -3.57
CA LYS A 95 -16.90 -0.46 -3.86
C LYS A 95 -16.61 -1.86 -4.41
N ASP A 96 -15.50 -2.45 -4.01
CA ASP A 96 -15.23 -3.86 -4.31
C ASP A 96 -16.24 -4.74 -3.56
N LYS A 97 -16.91 -5.65 -4.29
CA LYS A 97 -17.99 -6.48 -3.72
C LYS A 97 -17.46 -7.41 -2.63
N ALA A 98 -16.37 -8.13 -2.91
CA ALA A 98 -15.83 -9.12 -1.98
C ALA A 98 -15.33 -8.48 -0.68
N HIS A 99 -14.65 -7.33 -0.75
CA HIS A 99 -14.20 -6.62 0.44
C HIS A 99 -15.36 -5.94 1.19
N THR A 100 -16.41 -5.53 0.48
CA THR A 100 -17.64 -4.99 1.10
C THR A 100 -18.39 -6.07 1.89
N GLU A 101 -18.50 -7.28 1.35
CA GLU A 101 -19.08 -8.43 2.05
C GLU A 101 -18.26 -8.80 3.28
N LEU A 102 -16.94 -8.90 3.12
CA LEU A 102 -16.02 -9.16 4.23
C LEU A 102 -16.14 -8.11 5.35
N TYR A 103 -16.19 -6.82 4.99
CA TYR A 103 -16.37 -5.74 5.95
C TYR A 103 -17.70 -5.85 6.71
N LYS A 104 -18.79 -6.19 6.03
CA LYS A 104 -20.10 -6.39 6.66
C LYS A 104 -20.07 -7.55 7.65
N GLU A 105 -19.44 -8.67 7.29
CA GLU A 105 -19.31 -9.84 8.18
C GLU A 105 -18.55 -9.50 9.47
N ILE A 106 -17.40 -8.84 9.34
CA ILE A 106 -16.60 -8.41 10.50
C ILE A 106 -17.39 -7.41 11.35
N LYS A 107 -18.13 -6.48 10.73
CA LYS A 107 -18.93 -5.48 11.44
C LYS A 107 -20.13 -6.10 12.18
N ASP A 108 -20.79 -7.08 11.58
CA ASP A 108 -21.89 -7.83 12.20
C ASP A 108 -21.40 -8.57 13.46
N ARG A 109 -20.26 -9.27 13.36
CA ARG A 109 -19.65 -9.95 14.51
C ARG A 109 -19.15 -8.99 15.58
N SER A 110 -18.54 -7.87 15.20
CA SER A 110 -18.14 -6.80 16.13
C SER A 110 -19.33 -6.28 16.94
N THR A 111 -20.50 -6.16 16.30
CA THR A 111 -21.74 -5.73 16.98
C THR A 111 -22.28 -6.83 17.91
N LYS A 112 -22.25 -8.10 17.48
CA LYS A 112 -22.74 -9.24 18.26
C LYS A 112 -21.87 -9.56 19.48
N GLU A 113 -20.56 -9.46 19.34
CA GLU A 113 -19.59 -9.80 20.39
C GLU A 113 -19.19 -8.60 21.26
N GLY A 114 -19.62 -7.38 20.91
CA GLY A 114 -19.23 -6.16 21.62
C GLY A 114 -17.74 -5.82 21.51
N LYS A 115 -17.02 -6.46 20.58
CA LYS A 115 -15.59 -6.25 20.32
C LYS A 115 -15.37 -5.17 19.27
N THR A 116 -14.18 -4.59 19.26
CA THR A 116 -13.78 -3.66 18.19
C THR A 116 -13.60 -4.38 16.86
N PHE A 117 -13.83 -3.67 15.75
CA PHE A 117 -13.63 -4.21 14.39
C PHE A 117 -12.24 -4.84 14.21
N THR A 118 -11.20 -4.21 14.75
CA THR A 118 -9.81 -4.67 14.66
C THR A 118 -9.61 -6.01 15.40
N GLN A 119 -10.20 -6.17 16.59
CA GLN A 119 -10.11 -7.43 17.36
C GLN A 119 -10.80 -8.57 16.61
N VAL A 120 -11.99 -8.32 16.08
CA VAL A 120 -12.73 -9.33 15.32
C VAL A 120 -12.01 -9.68 14.01
N ALA A 121 -11.44 -8.69 13.33
CA ALA A 121 -10.61 -8.94 12.14
C ALA A 121 -9.35 -9.74 12.48
N GLU A 122 -8.71 -9.46 13.63
CA GLU A 122 -7.54 -10.18 14.11
C GLU A 122 -7.86 -11.65 14.42
N GLU A 123 -9.01 -11.95 15.00
CA GLU A 123 -9.43 -13.32 15.35
C GLU A 123 -9.83 -14.14 14.11
N ILE A 124 -10.60 -13.55 13.20
CA ILE A 124 -11.20 -14.29 12.06
C ILE A 124 -10.20 -14.48 10.91
N LEU A 125 -9.33 -13.50 10.70
CA LEU A 125 -8.44 -13.48 9.54
C LEU A 125 -7.03 -13.96 9.88
N ARG A 126 -6.84 -14.52 11.07
CA ARG A 126 -5.57 -15.11 11.49
C ARG A 126 -5.27 -16.35 10.63
N TYR A 127 -4.03 -16.42 10.14
CA TYR A 127 -3.47 -17.52 9.36
C TYR A 127 -2.36 -18.21 10.15
#